data_AF-A0A815U7U4-F1
#
_entry.id   AF-A0A815U7U4-F1
#
_cell.length_a   1.000
_cell.length_b   1.000
_cell.length_c   1.000
_cell.angle_alpha   90.00
_cell.angle_beta   90.00
_cell.angle_gamma   90.00
#
_symmetry.space_group_name_H-M   'P 1'
#
loop_
_entity.id
_entity.type
_entity.pdbx_description
1 polymer ?
#
loop_
_entity_poly.entity_id
_entity_poly.type
_entity_poly.pdbx_seq_one_letter_code
_entity_poly.pdbx_strand_id
1 'polypeptide(L)'
;MLKKIVSGGQTGVDRSALDAAIQVNYEYGGWCPRGRRAEDGIIDSIKYANLQETSTDHYPQRTEFNVRDSDGTLIILLDSENTMGRGTKLTVNIAKKRGKPLLIVCLNEEDNSINQAKVIEWLSTNKIEILNVAGPRESTTPGVYKQAEPFLKTLLEKIKS
;
A
#
# COMPACT_ATOMS: atom_id res chain seq x y z
N MET A 1 -1.30 9.85 15.30
CA MET A 1 0.03 9.36 14.90
C MET A 1 -0.19 8.05 14.18
N LEU A 2 0.51 7.82 13.07
CA LEU A 2 0.41 6.55 12.35
C LEU A 2 0.84 5.40 13.29
N LYS A 3 0.16 4.27 13.20
CA LYS A 3 0.34 3.09 14.06
C LYS A 3 0.65 1.84 13.28
N LYS A 4 0.06 1.67 12.08
CA LYS A 4 0.18 0.44 11.31
C LYS A 4 0.13 0.68 9.80
N ILE A 5 0.96 -0.05 9.06
CA ILE A 5 0.87 -0.19 7.61
C ILE A 5 0.14 -1.47 7.26
N VAL A 6 -0.88 -1.39 6.40
CA VAL A 6 -1.54 -2.58 5.84
C VAL A 6 -1.39 -2.62 4.33
N SER A 7 -1.25 -3.81 3.79
CA SER A 7 -1.30 -4.06 2.35
C SER A 7 -1.68 -5.51 2.06
N GLY A 8 -1.96 -5.84 0.80
CA GLY A 8 -2.43 -7.17 0.44
C GLY A 8 -1.39 -8.15 -0.09
N GLY A 9 -0.11 -7.80 0.00
CA GLY A 9 1.00 -8.70 -0.26
C GLY A 9 1.16 -9.16 -1.71
N GLN A 10 0.61 -8.42 -2.68
CA GLN A 10 0.99 -8.61 -4.09
C GLN A 10 2.45 -8.16 -4.32
N THR A 11 3.06 -8.55 -5.45
CA THR A 11 4.32 -7.94 -5.91
C THR A 11 4.15 -6.44 -6.15
N GLY A 12 5.26 -5.73 -6.36
CA GLY A 12 5.25 -4.29 -6.57
C GLY A 12 4.95 -3.53 -5.28
N VAL A 13 4.05 -2.55 -5.35
CA VAL A 13 3.79 -1.59 -4.25
C VAL A 13 3.37 -2.26 -2.95
N ASP A 14 2.52 -3.28 -3.03
CA ASP A 14 2.05 -3.98 -1.83
C ASP A 14 3.23 -4.57 -1.04
N ARG A 15 4.21 -5.15 -1.75
CA ARG A 15 5.41 -5.70 -1.12
C ARG A 15 6.37 -4.64 -0.63
N SER A 16 6.54 -3.57 -1.40
CA SER A 16 7.35 -2.42 -0.99
C SER A 16 6.88 -1.85 0.34
N ALA A 17 5.56 -1.75 0.54
CA ALA A 17 4.99 -1.24 1.79
C ALA A 17 5.27 -2.14 2.98
N LEU A 18 5.09 -3.45 2.82
CA LEU A 18 5.37 -4.42 3.88
C LEU A 18 6.85 -4.48 4.22
N ASP A 19 7.71 -4.52 3.20
CA ASP A 19 9.17 -4.61 3.38
C ASP A 19 9.73 -3.32 4.00
N ALA A 20 9.25 -2.14 3.59
CA ALA A 20 9.63 -0.87 4.22
C ALA A 20 9.23 -0.83 5.70
N ALA A 21 8.00 -1.26 6.04
CA ALA A 21 7.53 -1.32 7.42
C ALA A 21 8.35 -2.30 8.26
N ILE A 22 8.67 -3.49 7.74
CA ILE A 22 9.52 -4.47 8.42
C ILE A 22 10.91 -3.89 8.69
N GLN A 23 11.55 -3.28 7.68
CA GLN A 23 12.91 -2.74 7.80
C GLN A 23 13.05 -1.65 8.88
N VAL A 24 12.03 -0.82 9.05
CA VAL A 24 12.05 0.29 10.03
C VAL A 24 11.39 -0.10 11.36
N ASN A 25 11.09 -1.40 11.54
CA ASN A 25 10.40 -1.97 12.70
C ASN A 25 9.11 -1.19 13.02
N TYR A 26 8.25 -1.09 12.00
CA TYR A 26 6.92 -0.51 12.08
C TYR A 26 5.88 -1.65 12.06
N GLU A 27 4.80 -1.50 12.83
CA GLU A 27 3.73 -2.50 12.83
C GLU A 27 3.13 -2.62 11.44
N TYR A 28 2.99 -3.86 10.96
CA TYR A 28 2.47 -4.15 9.63
C TYR A 28 1.42 -5.26 9.64
N GLY A 29 0.67 -5.38 8.55
CA GLY A 29 -0.22 -6.51 8.31
C GLY A 29 -1.08 -6.30 7.08
N GLY A 30 -2.33 -6.76 7.15
CA GLY A 30 -3.31 -6.59 6.08
C GLY A 30 -3.90 -7.90 5.61
N TRP A 31 -4.75 -7.80 4.60
CA TRP A 31 -5.53 -8.91 4.07
C TRP A 31 -4.94 -9.41 2.76
N CYS A 32 -4.62 -10.70 2.67
CA CYS A 32 -4.23 -11.38 1.44
C CYS A 32 -5.31 -12.38 0.98
N PRO A 33 -5.25 -12.88 -0.27
CA PRO A 33 -6.18 -13.91 -0.71
C PRO A 33 -6.00 -15.21 0.08
N ARG A 34 -7.06 -16.02 0.19
CA ARG A 34 -6.95 -17.41 0.64
C ARG A 34 -5.86 -18.16 -0.15
N GLY A 35 -5.09 -18.98 0.54
CA GLY A 35 -3.88 -19.63 0.01
C GLY A 35 -2.69 -18.66 -0.15
N ARG A 36 -2.80 -17.44 0.39
CA ARG A 36 -1.78 -16.39 0.34
C ARG A 36 -1.24 -16.13 -1.09
N ARG A 37 -2.14 -16.09 -2.06
CA ARG A 37 -1.77 -15.98 -3.49
C ARG A 37 -1.25 -14.58 -3.86
N ALA A 38 -0.15 -14.54 -4.59
CA ALA A 38 0.37 -13.40 -5.33
C ALA A 38 0.68 -13.81 -6.79
N GLU A 39 1.14 -12.89 -7.63
CA GLU A 39 1.47 -13.21 -9.03
C GLU A 39 2.74 -14.06 -9.20
N ASP A 40 3.65 -13.98 -8.23
CA ASP A 40 4.92 -14.70 -8.17
C ASP A 40 4.83 -15.99 -7.35
N GLY A 41 3.63 -16.37 -6.90
CA GLY A 41 3.37 -17.61 -6.18
C GLY A 41 2.71 -17.38 -4.83
N ILE A 42 3.16 -18.12 -3.81
CA ILE A 42 2.63 -18.04 -2.45
C ILE A 42 3.43 -16.98 -1.69
N ILE A 43 2.72 -16.07 -1.02
CA ILE A 43 3.32 -15.07 -0.14
C ILE A 43 3.96 -15.77 1.05
N ASP A 44 5.26 -15.53 1.25
CA ASP A 44 6.05 -16.07 2.37
C ASP A 44 5.33 -15.87 3.72
N SER A 45 5.10 -16.95 4.45
CA SER A 45 4.37 -16.95 5.72
C SER A 45 5.24 -16.56 6.91
N ILE A 46 6.56 -16.69 6.81
CA ILE A 46 7.50 -16.36 7.87
C ILE A 46 7.81 -14.87 7.80
N LYS A 47 8.18 -14.37 6.60
CA LYS A 47 8.49 -12.96 6.38
C LYS A 47 7.27 -12.06 6.58
N TYR A 48 6.09 -12.50 6.13
CA TYR A 48 4.84 -11.74 6.20
C TYR A 48 3.83 -12.36 7.17
N ALA A 49 4.29 -12.71 8.38
CA ALA A 49 3.51 -13.42 9.38
C ALA A 49 2.22 -12.69 9.80
N ASN A 50 2.20 -11.35 9.73
CA ASN A 50 1.05 -10.54 10.15
C ASN A 50 -0.02 -10.34 9.05
N LEU A 51 0.12 -10.98 7.89
CA LEU A 51 -0.93 -11.00 6.87
C LEU A 51 -1.99 -12.06 7.20
N GLN A 52 -3.24 -11.66 7.11
CA GLN A 52 -4.41 -12.51 7.34
C GLN A 52 -5.07 -12.89 6.01
N GLU A 53 -5.43 -14.16 5.86
CA GLU A 53 -6.14 -14.62 4.68
C GLU A 53 -7.61 -14.21 4.72
N THR A 54 -8.12 -13.78 3.58
CA THR A 54 -9.56 -13.64 3.35
C THR A 54 -10.20 -15.01 3.13
N SER A 55 -11.54 -15.07 3.17
CA SER A 55 -12.29 -16.31 2.95
C SER A 55 -12.16 -16.87 1.53
N THR A 56 -11.80 -16.03 0.55
CA THR A 56 -11.68 -16.42 -0.87
C THR A 56 -10.30 -16.07 -1.40
N ASP A 57 -9.90 -16.72 -2.49
CA ASP A 57 -8.66 -16.43 -3.22
C ASP A 57 -8.84 -15.29 -4.25
N HIS A 58 -9.99 -14.62 -4.26
CA HIS A 58 -10.28 -13.53 -5.17
C HIS A 58 -9.66 -12.21 -4.71
N TYR A 59 -8.82 -11.60 -5.54
CA TYR A 59 -8.18 -10.31 -5.26
C TYR A 59 -9.13 -9.17 -4.86
N PRO A 60 -10.34 -9.01 -5.46
CA PRO A 60 -11.24 -7.93 -5.04
C PRO A 60 -11.61 -7.96 -3.55
N GLN A 61 -11.79 -9.15 -2.95
CA GLN A 61 -12.18 -9.26 -1.54
C GLN A 61 -11.07 -8.72 -0.62
N ARG A 62 -9.82 -9.14 -0.85
CA ARG A 62 -8.69 -8.64 -0.05
C ARG A 62 -8.46 -7.15 -0.26
N THR A 63 -8.68 -6.63 -1.47
CA THR A 63 -8.58 -5.18 -1.74
C THR A 63 -9.65 -4.43 -0.95
N GLU A 64 -10.89 -4.92 -0.96
CA GLU A 64 -11.96 -4.31 -0.19
C GLU A 64 -11.70 -4.31 1.32
N PHE A 65 -11.18 -5.42 1.86
CA PHE A 65 -10.94 -5.54 3.29
C PHE A 65 -9.80 -4.61 3.74
N ASN A 66 -8.71 -4.50 2.96
CA ASN A 66 -7.64 -3.56 3.26
C ASN A 66 -8.12 -2.09 3.26
N VAL A 67 -9.03 -1.71 2.35
CA VAL A 67 -9.62 -0.36 2.36
C VAL A 67 -10.62 -0.17 3.51
N ARG A 68 -11.43 -1.20 3.81
CA ARG A 68 -12.42 -1.15 4.90
C ARG A 68 -11.76 -0.98 6.26
N ASP A 69 -10.73 -1.78 6.52
CA ASP A 69 -10.09 -1.96 7.83
C ASP A 69 -8.87 -1.05 8.02
N SER A 70 -8.78 0.02 7.22
CA SER A 70 -7.80 1.10 7.36
C SER A 70 -8.51 2.46 7.46
N ASP A 71 -7.80 3.46 7.98
CA ASP A 71 -8.33 4.82 8.13
C ASP A 71 -8.21 5.63 6.85
N GLY A 72 -7.21 5.31 6.02
CA GLY A 72 -7.01 5.91 4.71
C GLY A 72 -6.20 5.02 3.78
N THR A 73 -6.25 5.31 2.48
CA THR A 73 -5.49 4.59 1.46
C THR A 73 -4.54 5.52 0.73
N LEU A 74 -3.25 5.17 0.70
CA LEU A 74 -2.23 5.78 -0.15
C LEU A 74 -2.04 4.90 -1.38
N ILE A 75 -2.20 5.48 -2.57
CA ILE A 75 -1.85 4.86 -3.84
C ILE A 75 -0.49 5.38 -4.29
N ILE A 76 0.46 4.47 -4.53
CA ILE A 76 1.75 4.80 -5.13
C ILE A 76 1.71 4.42 -6.61
N LEU A 77 2.05 5.37 -7.47
CA LEU A 77 2.30 5.18 -8.90
C LEU A 77 3.71 5.67 -9.23
N LEU A 78 4.27 5.20 -10.34
CA LEU A 78 5.50 5.80 -10.87
C LEU A 78 5.17 7.07 -11.63
N ASP A 79 4.35 6.93 -12.68
CA ASP A 79 3.94 8.04 -13.53
C ASP A 79 2.53 8.50 -13.16
N SER A 80 1.81 9.12 -14.10
CA SER A 80 0.48 9.69 -13.89
C SER A 80 -0.62 8.69 -13.51
N GLU A 81 -1.70 9.22 -12.93
CA GLU A 81 -2.97 8.53 -12.69
C GLU A 81 -3.56 7.83 -13.92
N ASN A 82 -3.26 8.31 -15.14
CA ASN A 82 -3.75 7.70 -16.39
C ASN A 82 -3.16 6.30 -16.62
N THR A 83 -2.02 6.00 -16.01
CA THR A 83 -1.34 4.70 -16.10
C THR A 83 -1.93 3.64 -15.16
N MET A 84 -2.91 4.01 -14.32
CA MET A 84 -3.50 3.09 -13.36
C MET A 84 -4.11 1.85 -14.03
N GLY A 85 -3.57 0.69 -13.65
CA GLY A 85 -4.13 -0.62 -13.99
C GLY A 85 -5.46 -0.91 -13.29
N ARG A 86 -6.13 -1.99 -13.73
CA ARG A 86 -7.45 -2.40 -13.21
C ARG A 86 -7.50 -2.60 -11.69
N GLY A 87 -6.46 -3.21 -11.12
CA GLY A 87 -6.38 -3.46 -9.67
C GLY A 87 -6.31 -2.15 -8.86
N THR A 88 -5.47 -1.21 -9.28
CA THR A 88 -5.36 0.10 -8.63
C THR A 88 -6.66 0.91 -8.74
N LYS A 89 -7.29 0.92 -9.94
CA LYS A 89 -8.60 1.55 -10.15
C LYS A 89 -9.68 0.96 -9.24
N LEU A 90 -9.66 -0.35 -9.02
CA LEU A 90 -10.58 -1.00 -8.07
C LEU A 90 -10.38 -0.47 -6.65
N THR A 91 -9.14 -0.37 -6.16
CA THR A 91 -8.85 0.20 -4.84
C THR A 91 -9.36 1.64 -4.71
N VAL A 92 -9.08 2.49 -5.70
CA VAL A 92 -9.57 3.88 -5.75
C VAL A 92 -11.09 3.94 -5.69
N ASN A 93 -11.77 3.13 -6.50
CA ASN A 93 -13.24 3.09 -6.55
C ASN A 93 -13.84 2.63 -5.22
N ILE A 94 -13.24 1.62 -4.56
CA ILE A 94 -13.69 1.14 -3.27
C ILE A 94 -13.50 2.23 -2.19
N ALA A 95 -12.34 2.89 -2.16
CA ALA A 95 -12.07 3.97 -1.19
C ALA A 95 -13.08 5.12 -1.34
N LYS A 96 -13.30 5.58 -2.58
CA LYS A 96 -14.32 6.60 -2.90
C LYS A 96 -15.73 6.16 -2.49
N LYS A 97 -16.14 4.94 -2.85
CA LYS A 97 -17.47 4.40 -2.51
C LYS A 97 -17.68 4.30 -1.00
N ARG A 98 -16.62 4.02 -0.24
CA ARG A 98 -16.66 3.90 1.23
C ARG A 98 -16.45 5.24 1.96
N GLY A 99 -16.24 6.34 1.24
CA GLY A 99 -15.94 7.64 1.84
C GLY A 99 -14.63 7.65 2.65
N LYS A 100 -13.67 6.76 2.32
CA LYS A 100 -12.38 6.70 3.00
C LYS A 100 -11.42 7.74 2.40
N PRO A 101 -10.63 8.45 3.22
CA PRO A 101 -9.52 9.27 2.76
C PRO A 101 -8.65 8.50 1.76
N LEU A 102 -8.34 9.15 0.64
CA LEU A 102 -7.53 8.60 -0.44
C LEU A 102 -6.53 9.66 -0.89
N LEU A 103 -5.26 9.28 -0.96
CA LEU A 103 -4.21 10.09 -1.57
C LEU A 103 -3.51 9.26 -2.66
N ILE A 104 -3.23 9.88 -3.79
CA ILE A 104 -2.45 9.30 -4.88
C ILE A 104 -1.17 10.11 -5.01
N VAL A 105 -0.03 9.44 -5.10
CA VAL A 105 1.26 10.07 -5.38
C VAL A 105 1.95 9.36 -6.54
N CYS A 106 2.57 10.16 -7.40
CA CYS A 106 3.31 9.74 -8.58
C CYS A 106 4.80 10.03 -8.35
N LEU A 107 5.63 9.00 -8.26
CA LEU A 107 7.03 9.15 -7.84
C LEU A 107 7.94 9.81 -8.89
N ASN A 108 7.56 9.78 -10.18
CA ASN A 108 8.33 10.39 -11.27
C ASN A 108 7.86 11.81 -11.63
N GLU A 109 6.67 12.22 -11.18
CA GLU A 109 6.12 13.55 -11.50
C GLU A 109 6.63 14.63 -10.54
N GLU A 110 7.03 14.25 -9.32
CA GLU A 110 7.46 15.17 -8.29
C GLU A 110 8.59 14.60 -7.44
N ASP A 111 9.41 15.49 -6.88
CA ASP A 111 10.46 15.11 -5.94
C ASP A 111 9.90 14.34 -4.74
N ASN A 112 10.61 13.29 -4.34
CA ASN A 112 10.24 12.45 -3.21
C ASN A 112 10.05 13.22 -1.90
N SER A 113 10.81 14.30 -1.68
CA SER A 113 10.66 15.15 -0.48
C SER A 113 9.30 15.88 -0.44
N ILE A 114 8.83 16.35 -1.60
CA ILE A 114 7.54 17.01 -1.77
C ILE A 114 6.42 16.00 -1.58
N ASN A 115 6.50 14.86 -2.26
CA ASN A 115 5.55 13.75 -2.11
C ASN A 115 5.46 13.29 -0.65
N GLN A 116 6.59 13.16 0.06
CA GLN A 116 6.60 12.80 1.48
C GLN A 116 5.92 13.85 2.36
N ALA A 117 6.20 15.14 2.14
CA ALA A 117 5.57 16.23 2.88
C ALA A 117 4.04 16.20 2.69
N LYS A 118 3.57 16.01 1.46
CA LYS A 118 2.14 15.86 1.13
C LYS A 118 1.51 14.67 1.86
N VAL A 119 2.18 13.52 1.87
CA VAL A 119 1.68 12.33 2.56
C VAL A 119 1.59 12.58 4.07
N ILE A 120 2.61 13.17 4.69
CA ILE A 120 2.62 13.47 6.13
C ILE A 120 1.50 14.44 6.51
N GLU A 121 1.32 15.52 5.73
CA GLU A 121 0.24 16.48 5.94
C GLU A 121 -1.14 15.83 5.81
N TRP A 122 -1.33 15.00 4.78
CA TRP A 122 -2.57 14.27 4.56
C TRP A 122 -2.88 13.27 5.68
N LEU A 123 -1.87 12.53 6.16
CA LEU A 123 -2.00 11.61 7.30
C LEU A 123 -2.46 12.35 8.56
N SER A 124 -1.84 13.49 8.86
CA SER A 124 -2.17 14.32 10.02
C SER A 124 -3.59 14.90 9.93
N THR A 125 -3.92 15.52 8.79
CA THR A 125 -5.22 16.16 8.55
C THR A 125 -6.38 15.18 8.67
N ASN A 126 -6.21 13.96 8.16
CA ASN A 126 -7.24 12.93 8.18
C ASN A 126 -7.17 12.02 9.43
N LYS A 127 -6.24 12.28 10.37
CA LYS A 127 -6.02 11.48 11.59
C LYS A 127 -5.86 9.98 11.29
N ILE A 128 -5.09 9.65 10.27
CA ILE A 128 -4.88 8.27 9.82
C ILE A 128 -3.94 7.55 10.79
N GLU A 129 -4.40 6.47 11.42
CA GLU A 129 -3.60 5.62 12.30
C GLU A 129 -3.25 4.28 11.62
N ILE A 130 -4.16 3.74 10.81
CA ILE A 130 -3.94 2.54 9.99
C ILE A 130 -3.95 2.96 8.53
N LEU A 131 -2.79 2.93 7.88
CA LEU A 131 -2.64 3.30 6.48
C LEU A 131 -2.61 2.05 5.59
N ASN A 132 -3.57 1.95 4.68
CA ASN A 132 -3.47 1.02 3.56
C ASN A 132 -2.57 1.61 2.46
N VAL A 133 -1.58 0.85 2.01
CA VAL A 133 -0.74 1.23 0.87
C VAL A 133 -0.98 0.24 -0.26
N ALA A 134 -1.32 0.76 -1.44
CA ALA A 134 -1.60 -0.04 -2.63
C ALA A 134 -1.06 0.60 -3.90
N GLY A 135 -0.95 -0.20 -4.96
CA GLY A 135 -0.49 0.26 -6.26
C GLY A 135 -0.39 -0.89 -7.26
N PRO A 136 0.27 -0.66 -8.43
CA PRO A 136 0.43 -1.71 -9.42
C PRO A 136 1.36 -2.82 -8.92
N ARG A 137 1.16 -3.99 -9.50
CA ARG A 137 2.03 -5.16 -9.35
C ARG A 137 3.21 -5.08 -10.31
N GLU A 138 4.28 -5.80 -9.99
CA GLU A 138 5.55 -5.72 -10.71
C GLU A 138 5.39 -6.04 -12.21
N SER A 139 4.60 -7.07 -12.55
CA SER A 139 4.37 -7.43 -13.96
C SER A 139 3.67 -6.36 -14.80
N THR A 140 2.91 -5.44 -14.17
CA THR A 140 2.21 -4.36 -14.88
C THR A 140 2.99 -3.05 -14.89
N THR A 141 3.90 -2.87 -13.93
CA THR A 141 4.74 -1.67 -13.82
C THR A 141 6.14 -2.11 -13.35
N PRO A 142 6.98 -2.61 -14.26
CA PRO A 142 8.31 -3.09 -13.91
C PRO A 142 9.14 -1.99 -13.24
N GLY A 143 9.82 -2.36 -12.15
CA GLY A 143 10.62 -1.44 -11.34
C GLY A 143 9.84 -0.69 -10.28
N VAL A 144 8.50 -0.85 -10.19
CA VAL A 144 7.71 -0.14 -9.16
C VAL A 144 8.16 -0.51 -7.76
N TYR A 145 8.50 -1.77 -7.51
CA TYR A 145 9.00 -2.17 -6.19
C TYR A 145 10.24 -1.38 -5.78
N LYS A 146 11.22 -1.27 -6.69
CA LYS A 146 12.53 -0.66 -6.46
C LYS A 146 12.45 0.84 -6.17
N GLN A 147 11.40 1.50 -6.65
CA GLN A 147 11.18 2.93 -6.41
C GLN A 147 10.30 3.18 -5.18
N ALA A 148 9.24 2.38 -5.01
CA ALA A 148 8.29 2.57 -3.91
C ALA A 148 8.89 2.21 -2.54
N GLU A 149 9.73 1.18 -2.44
CA GLU A 149 10.27 0.73 -1.15
C GLU A 149 11.15 1.81 -0.48
N PRO A 150 12.16 2.41 -1.15
CA PRO A 150 12.99 3.44 -0.52
C PRO A 150 12.20 4.71 -0.16
N PHE A 151 11.22 5.07 -1.00
CA PHE A 151 10.31 6.17 -0.73
C PHE A 151 9.53 5.94 0.57
N LEU A 152 8.89 4.77 0.69
CA LEU A 152 8.07 4.39 1.84
C LEU A 152 8.93 4.22 3.10
N LYS A 153 10.12 3.64 2.99
CA LYS A 153 11.05 3.50 4.10
C LYS A 153 11.41 4.85 4.71
N THR A 154 11.87 5.78 3.87
CA THR A 154 12.24 7.15 4.30
C THR A 154 11.04 7.91 4.88
N LEU A 155 9.85 7.73 4.29
CA LEU A 155 8.60 8.30 4.80
C LEU A 155 8.31 7.79 6.23
N LEU A 156 8.41 6.48 6.44
CA LEU A 156 8.13 5.86 7.75
C LEU A 156 9.14 6.26 8.82
N GLU A 157 10.43 6.38 8.47
CA GLU A 157 11.47 6.89 9.36
C GLU A 157 11.14 8.31 9.86
N LYS A 158 10.69 9.20 8.97
CA LYS A 158 10.27 10.57 9.31
C LYS A 158 9.00 10.65 10.17
N ILE A 159 8.09 9.70 10.04
CA ILE A 159 6.84 9.67 10.83
C ILE A 159 7.09 9.08 12.22
N LYS A 160 8.09 8.20 12.34
CA LYS A 160 8.45 7.53 13.60
C LYS A 160 9.29 8.42 14.53
N SER A 161 10.05 9.37 13.96
CA SER A 161 10.84 10.38 14.69
C SER A 161 9.96 11.43 15.35
#